data_AF-A0A259AGH2-F1
#
_entry.id   AF-A0A259AGH2-F1
#
_cell.length_a   1.000
_cell.length_b   1.000
_cell.length_c   1.000
_cell.angle_alpha   90.00
_cell.angle_beta   90.00
_cell.angle_gamma   90.00
#
_symmetry.space_group_name_H-M   'P 1'
#
loop_
_entity.id
_entity.type
_entity.pdbx_description
1 polymer ?
#
loop_
_entity_poly.entity_id
_entity_poly.type
_entity_poly.pdbx_seq_one_letter_code
_entity_poly.pdbx_strand_id
1 'polypeptide(L)'
;MELRLYNTLTRSKDPFRPIDPANVRMYVCGPTVYDHAHIGNARPVIVFDVLFRLLQRTYGAEQVTYVRNITDVDDKINARAADRGISIRDLTEETYDWFRKDTAELGCLRPTVEPRATEHIAEMKILIERLVASGHAYVAEDHVLFNVPAMPDYGRLSRRPLDEMIAGARVDVAPYKRDAMDFVLWKPSAEGVPGWPSPCGITVPGRPGWHIECSAMSWKHLGETFDIHGGGIDLVFPHHENEIAQSRCAFDSGVMARVWMHNGFLMLEGEKMSKSL
;
A
#
# COMPACT_ATOMS: atom_id res chain seq x y z
N MET A 1 0.03 11.19 -30.59
CA MET A 1 0.78 11.92 -29.53
C MET A 1 1.37 10.89 -28.59
N GLU A 2 2.63 11.03 -28.19
CA GLU A 2 3.29 10.14 -27.22
C GLU A 2 2.72 10.39 -25.81
N LEU A 3 2.36 9.32 -25.09
CA LEU A 3 1.85 9.41 -23.71
C LEU A 3 2.96 9.90 -22.78
N ARG A 4 2.70 10.95 -21.99
CA ARG A 4 3.64 11.48 -21.00
C ARG A 4 2.99 11.53 -19.62
N LEU A 5 3.65 10.95 -18.63
CA LEU A 5 3.16 10.86 -17.25
C LEU A 5 4.08 11.65 -16.31
N TYR A 6 3.49 12.30 -15.31
CA TYR A 6 4.26 12.92 -14.23
C TYR A 6 4.68 11.84 -13.24
N ASN A 7 5.98 11.71 -12.99
CA ASN A 7 6.51 10.77 -12.02
C ASN A 7 6.88 11.49 -10.72
N THR A 8 6.23 11.09 -9.64
CA THR A 8 6.43 11.65 -8.29
C THR A 8 7.88 11.47 -7.83
N LEU A 9 8.53 10.37 -8.22
CA LEU A 9 9.92 10.10 -7.85
C LEU A 9 10.90 11.09 -8.49
N THR A 10 10.72 11.39 -9.78
CA THR A 10 11.63 12.27 -10.54
C THR A 10 11.21 13.74 -10.53
N ARG A 11 9.92 14.02 -10.25
CA ARG A 11 9.26 15.34 -10.35
C ARG A 11 9.22 15.92 -11.76
N SER A 12 9.26 15.06 -12.76
CA SER A 12 9.23 15.42 -14.18
C SER A 12 8.07 14.72 -14.90
N LYS A 13 7.63 15.32 -16.00
CA LYS A 13 6.68 14.72 -16.93
C LYS A 13 7.43 14.12 -18.10
N ASP A 14 7.58 12.81 -18.11
CA ASP A 14 8.43 12.11 -19.09
C ASP A 14 7.60 11.21 -20.00
N PRO A 15 8.11 10.87 -21.20
CA PRO A 15 7.51 9.83 -22.04
C PRO A 15 7.32 8.53 -21.28
N PHE A 16 6.10 7.99 -21.31
CA PHE A 16 5.82 6.70 -20.71
C PHE A 16 6.20 5.57 -21.68
N ARG A 17 7.07 4.67 -21.20
CA ARG A 17 7.52 3.48 -21.94
C ARG A 17 7.34 2.27 -21.03
N PRO A 18 6.33 1.42 -21.29
CA PRO A 18 6.12 0.24 -20.46
C PRO A 18 7.31 -0.72 -20.59
N ILE A 19 7.51 -1.54 -19.56
CA ILE A 19 8.46 -2.65 -19.53
C ILE A 19 8.14 -3.62 -20.66
N ASP A 20 6.86 -3.93 -20.82
CA ASP A 20 6.33 -4.78 -21.88
C ASP A 20 5.08 -4.09 -22.47
N PRO A 21 5.11 -3.62 -23.74
CA PRO A 21 3.95 -3.05 -24.41
C PRO A 21 2.76 -4.00 -24.56
N ALA A 22 2.98 -5.32 -24.46
CA ALA A 22 1.92 -6.32 -24.48
C ALA A 22 1.29 -6.56 -23.08
N ASN A 23 1.88 -6.01 -22.03
CA ASN A 23 1.34 -6.09 -20.68
C ASN A 23 1.79 -4.91 -19.81
N VAL A 24 1.05 -3.81 -19.89
CA VAL A 24 1.23 -2.65 -19.01
C VAL A 24 0.69 -2.98 -17.63
N ARG A 25 1.55 -2.97 -16.62
CA ARG A 25 1.25 -3.41 -15.25
C ARG A 25 1.10 -2.24 -14.30
N MET A 26 -0.12 -2.06 -13.80
CA MET A 26 -0.50 -0.94 -12.95
C MET A 26 -1.05 -1.44 -11.61
N TYR A 27 -0.48 -0.95 -10.51
CA TYR A 27 -0.99 -1.16 -9.16
C TYR A 27 -1.54 0.16 -8.60
N VAL A 28 -2.68 0.13 -7.92
CA VAL A 28 -3.20 1.29 -7.18
C VAL A 28 -3.64 0.84 -5.79
N CYS A 29 -3.19 1.53 -4.75
CA CYS A 29 -3.67 1.25 -3.39
C CYS A 29 -5.18 1.46 -3.30
N GLY A 30 -5.89 0.44 -2.85
CA GLY A 30 -7.34 0.46 -2.70
C GLY A 30 -7.81 0.81 -1.29
N PRO A 31 -9.10 0.55 -0.99
CA PRO A 31 -9.72 1.00 0.25
C PRO A 31 -9.39 0.08 1.44
N THR A 32 -9.40 0.68 2.64
CA THR A 32 -9.60 -0.05 3.90
C THR A 32 -11.11 -0.16 4.14
N VAL A 33 -11.66 -1.37 4.08
CA VAL A 33 -13.11 -1.62 4.09
C VAL A 33 -13.63 -1.88 5.50
N TYR A 34 -13.84 -0.80 6.26
CA TYR A 34 -14.39 -0.86 7.63
C TYR A 34 -15.68 -0.03 7.80
N ASP A 35 -16.01 0.81 6.83
CA ASP A 35 -17.11 1.77 6.86
C ASP A 35 -17.39 2.28 5.42
N HIS A 36 -18.42 3.10 5.25
CA HIS A 36 -18.70 3.76 3.96
C HIS A 36 -17.48 4.56 3.45
N ALA A 37 -17.27 4.47 2.14
CA ALA A 37 -16.31 5.30 1.43
C ALA A 37 -16.81 6.75 1.38
N HIS A 38 -15.92 7.71 1.62
CA HIS A 38 -16.22 9.12 1.40
C HIS A 38 -15.70 9.57 0.03
N ILE A 39 -16.07 10.78 -0.40
CA ILE A 39 -15.65 11.31 -1.70
C ILE A 39 -14.11 11.38 -1.86
N GLY A 40 -13.39 11.55 -0.75
CA GLY A 40 -11.93 11.38 -0.68
C GLY A 40 -11.43 10.03 -1.21
N ASN A 41 -12.10 8.92 -0.88
CA ASN A 41 -11.78 7.57 -1.35
C ASN A 41 -12.21 7.37 -2.82
N ALA A 42 -13.27 8.04 -3.26
CA ALA A 42 -13.74 7.94 -4.64
C ALA A 42 -12.77 8.59 -5.65
N ARG A 43 -12.11 9.69 -5.27
CA ARG A 43 -11.20 10.41 -6.17
C ARG A 43 -10.06 9.56 -6.75
N PRO A 44 -9.23 8.83 -5.96
CA PRO A 44 -8.20 7.98 -6.53
C PRO A 44 -8.82 6.97 -7.49
N VAL A 45 -9.96 6.35 -7.15
CA VAL A 45 -10.64 5.38 -8.02
C VAL A 45 -10.99 6.00 -9.37
N ILE A 46 -11.57 7.20 -9.41
CA ILE A 46 -11.93 7.91 -10.64
C ILE A 46 -10.68 8.30 -11.44
N VAL A 47 -9.68 8.89 -10.79
CA VAL A 47 -8.47 9.37 -11.47
C VAL A 47 -7.72 8.21 -12.13
N PHE A 48 -7.61 7.09 -11.43
CA PHE A 48 -6.92 5.91 -11.93
C PHE A 48 -7.78 5.10 -12.91
N ASP A 49 -9.11 5.18 -12.86
CA ASP A 49 -10.00 4.68 -13.92
C ASP A 49 -9.75 5.41 -15.26
N VAL A 50 -9.63 6.74 -15.23
CA VAL A 50 -9.28 7.52 -16.43
C VAL A 50 -7.93 7.10 -16.99
N LEU A 51 -6.93 6.88 -16.14
CA LEU A 51 -5.62 6.38 -16.56
C LEU A 51 -5.74 4.96 -17.15
N PHE A 52 -6.45 4.05 -16.48
CA PHE A 52 -6.64 2.68 -16.95
C PHE A 52 -7.30 2.65 -18.34
N ARG A 53 -8.39 3.40 -18.55
CA ARG A 53 -9.04 3.55 -19.85
C ARG A 53 -8.12 4.13 -20.92
N LEU A 54 -7.29 5.12 -20.56
CA LEU A 54 -6.31 5.69 -21.48
C LEU A 54 -5.25 4.66 -21.89
N LEU A 55 -4.73 3.87 -20.93
CA LEU A 55 -3.79 2.79 -21.21
C LEU A 55 -4.42 1.73 -22.10
N GLN A 56 -5.65 1.29 -21.81
CA GLN A 56 -6.38 0.34 -22.64
C GLN A 56 -6.60 0.86 -24.06
N ARG A 57 -6.92 2.15 -24.23
CA ARG A 57 -7.03 2.78 -25.55
C ARG A 57 -5.69 2.85 -26.29
N THR A 58 -4.58 2.99 -25.55
CA THR A 58 -3.24 3.19 -26.13
C THR A 58 -2.56 1.88 -26.51
N TYR A 59 -2.71 0.85 -25.67
CA TYR A 59 -1.99 -0.44 -25.80
C TYR A 59 -2.92 -1.61 -26.16
N GLY A 60 -4.23 -1.48 -25.94
CA GLY A 60 -5.22 -2.55 -26.11
C GLY A 60 -5.84 -2.95 -24.78
N ALA A 61 -7.14 -3.26 -24.78
CA ALA A 61 -7.90 -3.54 -23.54
C ALA A 61 -7.36 -4.74 -22.75
N GLU A 62 -6.87 -5.76 -23.47
CA GLU A 62 -6.31 -6.99 -22.90
C GLU A 62 -4.81 -6.86 -22.55
N GLN A 63 -4.17 -5.75 -22.91
CA GLN A 63 -2.73 -5.52 -22.73
C GLN A 63 -2.43 -4.69 -21.47
N VAL A 64 -3.41 -4.50 -20.59
CA VAL A 64 -3.25 -3.74 -19.34
C VAL A 64 -3.73 -4.56 -18.16
N THR A 65 -2.80 -4.90 -17.27
CA THR A 65 -3.10 -5.55 -15.99
C THR A 65 -3.22 -4.48 -14.91
N TYR A 66 -4.45 -4.21 -14.48
CA TYR A 66 -4.72 -3.30 -13.37
C TYR A 66 -5.03 -4.08 -12.09
N VAL A 67 -4.20 -3.89 -11.06
CA VAL A 67 -4.38 -4.46 -9.73
C VAL A 67 -4.73 -3.37 -8.74
N ARG A 68 -5.77 -3.59 -7.93
CA ARG A 68 -6.13 -2.71 -6.80
C ARG A 68 -6.48 -3.57 -5.60
N ASN A 69 -5.77 -3.42 -4.49
CA ASN A 69 -6.04 -4.25 -3.32
C ASN A 69 -7.31 -3.85 -2.56
N ILE A 70 -7.71 -4.71 -1.64
CA ILE A 70 -8.64 -4.43 -0.56
C ILE A 70 -7.87 -4.68 0.74
N THR A 71 -7.73 -3.64 1.57
CA THR A 71 -7.24 -3.82 2.94
C THR A 71 -8.42 -4.27 3.79
N ASP A 72 -8.48 -5.57 4.08
CA ASP A 72 -9.52 -6.25 4.84
C ASP A 72 -9.03 -6.78 6.20
N VAL A 73 -7.86 -6.30 6.64
CA VAL A 73 -7.34 -6.43 8.01
C VAL A 73 -6.62 -5.15 8.39
N ASP A 74 -7.03 -4.50 9.48
CA ASP A 74 -6.45 -3.26 10.00
C ASP A 74 -6.93 -3.03 11.44
N ASP A 75 -6.26 -2.17 12.20
CA ASP A 75 -6.70 -1.80 13.56
C ASP A 75 -8.12 -1.21 13.58
N LYS A 76 -8.50 -0.42 12.57
CA LYS A 76 -9.86 0.14 12.47
C LYS A 76 -10.91 -0.91 12.15
N ILE A 77 -10.56 -1.90 11.32
CA ILE A 77 -11.43 -3.04 11.00
C ILE A 77 -11.66 -3.87 12.26
N ASN A 78 -10.59 -4.18 12.99
CA ASN A 78 -10.67 -4.96 14.22
C ASN A 78 -11.54 -4.27 15.28
N ALA A 79 -11.32 -2.96 15.51
CA ALA A 79 -12.11 -2.19 16.45
C ALA A 79 -13.60 -2.16 16.06
N ARG A 80 -13.89 -1.87 14.79
CA ARG A 80 -15.27 -1.79 14.29
C ARG A 80 -16.00 -3.14 14.30
N ALA A 81 -15.29 -4.23 14.01
CA ALA A 81 -15.83 -5.57 14.07
C ALA A 81 -16.16 -5.98 15.52
N ALA A 82 -15.27 -5.65 16.46
CA ALA A 82 -15.48 -5.86 17.89
C ALA A 82 -16.69 -5.06 18.42
N ASP A 83 -16.80 -3.77 18.07
CA ASP A 83 -17.95 -2.92 18.44
C ASP A 83 -19.30 -3.48 17.96
N ARG A 84 -19.30 -4.17 16.82
CA ARG A 84 -20.49 -4.78 16.21
C ARG A 84 -20.71 -6.23 16.64
N GLY A 85 -19.75 -6.85 17.34
CA GLY A 85 -19.81 -8.28 17.70
C GLY A 85 -19.83 -9.23 16.49
N ILE A 86 -19.15 -8.86 15.38
CA ILE A 86 -19.07 -9.68 14.14
C ILE A 86 -17.62 -9.97 13.77
N SER A 87 -17.40 -10.90 12.84
CA SER A 87 -16.05 -11.17 12.33
C SER A 87 -15.55 -10.03 11.42
N ILE A 88 -14.22 -9.92 11.26
CA ILE A 88 -13.65 -8.97 10.28
C ILE A 88 -14.09 -9.31 8.86
N ARG A 89 -14.34 -10.59 8.54
CA ARG A 89 -14.79 -11.00 7.20
C ARG A 89 -16.20 -10.50 6.94
N ASP A 90 -17.11 -10.65 7.89
CA ASP A 90 -18.49 -10.17 7.73
C ASP A 90 -18.54 -8.65 7.54
N LEU A 91 -17.77 -7.91 8.37
CA LEU A 91 -17.65 -6.46 8.24
C LEU A 91 -17.09 -6.05 6.87
N THR A 92 -16.01 -6.70 6.44
CA THR A 92 -15.26 -6.30 5.24
C THR A 92 -15.95 -6.76 3.95
N GLU A 93 -16.77 -7.80 3.96
CA GLU A 93 -17.64 -8.15 2.83
C GLU A 93 -18.76 -7.13 2.66
N GLU A 94 -19.45 -6.77 3.74
CA GLU A 94 -20.54 -5.79 3.70
C GLU A 94 -20.06 -4.42 3.20
N THR A 95 -18.98 -3.91 3.80
CA THR A 95 -18.45 -2.58 3.47
C THR A 95 -17.78 -2.56 2.09
N TYR A 96 -17.17 -3.66 1.66
CA TYR A 96 -16.68 -3.80 0.29
C TYR A 96 -17.83 -3.81 -0.73
N ASP A 97 -18.95 -4.47 -0.42
CA ASP A 97 -20.13 -4.46 -1.29
C ASP A 97 -20.70 -3.05 -1.48
N TRP A 98 -20.68 -2.21 -0.44
CA TRP A 98 -21.01 -0.78 -0.56
C TRP A 98 -20.02 -0.05 -1.47
N PHE A 99 -18.72 -0.17 -1.20
CA PHE A 99 -17.68 0.44 -2.03
C PHE A 99 -17.79 0.04 -3.51
N ARG A 100 -18.08 -1.23 -3.79
CA ARG A 100 -18.25 -1.75 -5.15
C ARG A 100 -19.48 -1.13 -5.85
N LYS A 101 -20.59 -0.96 -5.13
CA LYS A 101 -21.80 -0.31 -5.67
C LYS A 101 -21.52 1.16 -5.98
N ASP A 102 -20.96 1.90 -5.01
CA ASP A 102 -20.66 3.32 -5.15
C ASP A 102 -19.71 3.58 -6.33
N THR A 103 -18.64 2.78 -6.45
CA THR A 103 -17.67 2.94 -7.55
C THR A 103 -18.24 2.55 -8.92
N ALA A 104 -19.15 1.59 -8.97
CA ALA A 104 -19.87 1.25 -10.20
C ALA A 104 -20.85 2.36 -10.62
N GLU A 105 -21.56 2.98 -9.68
CA GLU A 105 -22.44 4.14 -9.94
C GLU A 105 -21.67 5.36 -10.44
N LEU A 106 -20.42 5.53 -9.99
CA LEU A 106 -19.49 6.53 -10.53
C LEU A 106 -18.93 6.19 -11.92
N GLY A 107 -19.30 5.05 -12.50
CA GLY A 107 -18.88 4.62 -13.83
C GLY A 107 -17.44 4.11 -13.91
N CYS A 108 -16.82 3.78 -12.77
CA CYS A 108 -15.45 3.27 -12.74
C CYS A 108 -15.42 1.80 -13.17
N LEU A 109 -14.42 1.42 -13.98
CA LEU A 109 -14.17 0.03 -14.33
C LEU A 109 -13.65 -0.74 -13.12
N ARG A 110 -13.90 -2.05 -13.13
CA ARG A 110 -13.26 -2.96 -12.18
C ARG A 110 -11.78 -3.15 -12.53
N PRO A 111 -10.89 -3.27 -11.54
CA PRO A 111 -9.53 -3.71 -11.80
C PRO A 111 -9.53 -5.13 -12.39
N THR A 112 -8.47 -5.47 -13.13
CA THR A 112 -8.22 -6.82 -13.64
C THR A 112 -8.10 -7.82 -12.49
N VAL A 113 -7.45 -7.42 -11.39
CA VAL A 113 -7.27 -8.22 -10.18
C VAL A 113 -7.54 -7.36 -8.93
N GLU A 114 -8.25 -7.92 -7.96
CA GLU A 114 -8.67 -7.21 -6.75
C GLU A 114 -8.31 -8.01 -5.49
N PRO A 115 -7.01 -8.10 -5.12
CA PRO A 115 -6.55 -8.98 -4.06
C PRO A 115 -6.91 -8.46 -2.66
N ARG A 116 -7.25 -9.37 -1.74
CA ARG A 116 -7.47 -9.08 -0.32
C ARG A 116 -6.21 -9.33 0.50
N ALA A 117 -5.92 -8.47 1.48
CA ALA A 117 -4.77 -8.62 2.37
C ALA A 117 -4.81 -9.96 3.15
N THR A 118 -5.98 -10.35 3.67
CA THR A 118 -6.14 -11.62 4.40
C THR A 118 -5.86 -12.88 3.56
N GLU A 119 -5.91 -12.76 2.23
CA GLU A 119 -5.65 -13.84 1.28
C GLU A 119 -4.18 -13.92 0.82
N HIS A 120 -3.33 -12.99 1.27
CA HIS A 120 -1.91 -12.88 0.83
C HIS A 120 -0.92 -12.91 2.01
N ILE A 121 -1.33 -13.48 3.15
CA ILE A 121 -0.48 -13.60 4.35
C ILE A 121 0.79 -14.40 4.06
N ALA A 122 0.71 -15.42 3.21
CA ALA A 122 1.87 -16.24 2.83
C ALA A 122 2.93 -15.39 2.11
N GLU A 123 2.53 -14.56 1.14
CA GLU A 123 3.42 -13.66 0.42
C GLU A 123 4.05 -12.60 1.33
N MET A 124 3.27 -12.04 2.26
CA MET A 124 3.79 -11.09 3.26
C MET A 124 4.88 -11.73 4.11
N LYS A 125 4.65 -12.95 4.62
CA LYS A 125 5.64 -13.69 5.39
C LYS A 125 6.92 -13.95 4.60
N ILE A 126 6.81 -14.32 3.33
CA ILE A 126 7.98 -14.53 2.45
C ILE A 126 8.81 -13.24 2.33
N LEU A 127 8.19 -12.09 2.10
CA LEU A 127 8.91 -10.81 2.04
C LEU A 127 9.58 -10.48 3.36
N ILE A 128 8.89 -10.69 4.47
CA ILE A 128 9.42 -10.42 5.81
C ILE A 128 10.65 -11.29 6.10
N GLU A 129 10.57 -12.58 5.79
CA GLU A 129 11.70 -13.50 5.98
C GLU A 129 12.90 -13.12 5.12
N ARG A 130 12.67 -12.70 3.87
CA ARG A 130 13.74 -12.18 3.00
C ARG A 130 14.39 -10.93 3.59
N LEU A 131 13.60 -9.96 4.04
CA LEU A 131 14.09 -8.71 4.62
C LEU A 131 14.91 -8.95 5.89
N VAL A 132 14.51 -9.91 6.72
CA VAL A 132 15.29 -10.29 7.91
C VAL A 132 16.59 -10.98 7.50
N ALA A 133 16.53 -11.91 6.54
CA ALA A 133 17.70 -12.63 6.05
C ALA A 133 18.75 -11.70 5.39
N SER A 134 18.30 -10.63 4.73
CA SER A 134 19.18 -9.63 4.11
C SER A 134 19.61 -8.49 5.05
N GLY A 135 19.20 -8.51 6.32
CA GLY A 135 19.60 -7.51 7.32
C GLY A 135 18.85 -6.17 7.24
N HIS A 136 17.80 -6.08 6.42
CA HIS A 136 16.93 -4.92 6.30
C HIS A 136 15.74 -4.94 7.27
N ALA A 137 15.54 -6.03 7.99
CA ALA A 137 14.56 -6.14 9.06
C ALA A 137 15.11 -6.91 10.26
N TYR A 138 14.46 -6.77 11.41
CA TYR A 138 14.83 -7.48 12.63
C TYR A 138 13.60 -7.84 13.47
N VAL A 139 13.76 -8.88 14.28
CA VAL A 139 12.77 -9.30 15.29
C VAL A 139 13.05 -8.57 16.60
N ALA A 140 12.01 -8.05 17.26
CA ALA A 140 12.08 -7.49 18.60
C ALA A 140 10.72 -7.62 19.29
N GLU A 141 10.67 -8.18 20.51
CA GLU A 141 9.44 -8.33 21.31
C GLU A 141 8.25 -8.89 20.51
N ASP A 142 8.46 -10.01 19.79
CA ASP A 142 7.47 -10.67 18.92
C ASP A 142 6.95 -9.81 17.74
N HIS A 143 7.57 -8.66 17.48
CA HIS A 143 7.38 -7.87 16.26
C HIS A 143 8.47 -8.21 15.24
N VAL A 144 8.19 -7.94 13.97
CA VAL A 144 9.20 -7.77 12.94
C VAL A 144 9.16 -6.35 12.43
N LEU A 145 10.30 -5.67 12.45
CA LEU A 145 10.45 -4.27 12.06
C LEU A 145 11.39 -4.12 10.87
N PHE A 146 11.08 -3.19 9.99
CA PHE A 146 12.02 -2.72 8.97
C PHE A 146 13.05 -1.79 9.62
N ASN A 147 14.33 -2.02 9.34
CA ASN A 147 15.45 -1.19 9.76
C ASN A 147 15.67 -0.08 8.74
N VAL A 148 15.07 1.10 8.96
CA VAL A 148 15.16 2.22 8.01
C VAL A 148 16.61 2.62 7.72
N PRO A 149 17.52 2.73 8.72
CA PRO A 149 18.94 2.97 8.48
C PRO A 149 19.65 1.99 7.54
N ALA A 150 19.12 0.77 7.34
CA ALA A 150 19.68 -0.19 6.40
C ALA A 150 19.42 0.16 4.91
N MET A 151 18.61 1.19 4.63
CA MET A 151 18.35 1.69 3.28
C MET A 151 18.83 3.14 3.16
N PRO A 152 20.06 3.40 2.68
CA PRO A 152 20.65 4.74 2.68
C PRO A 152 19.88 5.80 1.88
N ASP A 153 19.08 5.40 0.88
CA ASP A 153 18.28 6.30 0.04
C ASP A 153 16.79 6.31 0.39
N TYR A 154 16.42 5.87 1.60
CA TYR A 154 15.05 5.99 2.12
C TYR A 154 14.62 7.48 2.19
N GLY A 155 13.36 7.77 1.86
CA GLY A 155 12.82 9.14 1.83
C GLY A 155 12.88 9.82 0.45
N ARG A 156 13.41 9.13 -0.57
CA ARG A 156 13.59 9.67 -1.92
C ARG A 156 12.27 10.01 -2.62
N LEU A 157 11.20 9.25 -2.40
CA LEU A 157 9.91 9.53 -3.04
C LEU A 157 9.27 10.81 -2.49
N SER A 158 9.23 10.91 -1.17
CA SER A 158 8.67 12.05 -0.44
C SER A 158 9.56 13.29 -0.46
N ARG A 159 10.87 13.11 -0.71
CA ARG A 159 11.91 14.15 -0.61
C ARG A 159 11.94 14.83 0.76
N ARG A 160 11.62 14.08 1.81
CA ARG A 160 11.76 14.55 3.19
C ARG A 160 13.09 14.05 3.74
N PRO A 161 13.96 14.95 4.25
CA PRO A 161 15.13 14.50 4.98
C PRO A 161 14.69 13.76 6.24
N LEU A 162 15.34 12.64 6.55
CA LEU A 162 15.05 11.83 7.74
C LEU A 162 15.06 12.67 9.03
N ASP A 163 15.99 13.63 9.15
CA ASP A 163 16.12 14.51 10.31
C ASP A 163 14.87 15.37 10.55
N GLU A 164 14.23 15.88 9.48
CA GLU A 164 12.99 16.65 9.58
C GLU A 164 11.80 15.77 10.00
N MET A 165 11.82 14.49 9.59
CA MET A 165 10.78 13.51 9.92
C MET A 165 10.88 13.08 11.39
N ILE A 166 12.10 12.86 11.88
CA ILE A 166 12.39 12.56 13.29
C ILE A 166 12.03 13.74 14.19
N ALA A 167 12.31 14.99 13.78
CA ALA A 167 11.97 16.18 14.54
C ALA A 167 10.45 16.37 14.73
N GLY A 168 9.63 15.95 13.74
CA GLY A 168 8.17 15.91 13.84
C GLY A 168 7.64 14.72 14.63
N ALA A 169 8.38 13.61 14.67
CA ALA A 169 8.03 12.37 15.37
C ALA A 169 8.47 12.35 16.84
N ARG A 170 8.56 13.50 17.53
CA ARG A 170 8.82 13.62 18.98
C ARG A 170 7.69 13.02 19.84
N VAL A 171 7.45 11.74 19.63
CA VAL A 171 6.57 10.83 20.35
C VAL A 171 7.48 9.70 20.83
N ASP A 172 7.27 9.22 22.05
CA ASP A 172 8.05 8.13 22.65
C ASP A 172 8.26 6.99 21.65
N VAL A 173 9.51 6.80 21.24
CA VAL A 173 9.91 5.67 20.38
C VAL A 173 9.55 4.42 21.14
N ALA A 174 8.67 3.59 20.57
CA ALA A 174 8.28 2.35 21.20
C ALA A 174 9.54 1.52 21.53
N PRO A 175 9.62 0.92 22.73
CA PRO A 175 10.88 0.37 23.26
C PRO A 175 11.49 -0.73 22.40
N TYR A 176 10.66 -1.41 21.59
CA TYR A 176 11.09 -2.45 20.65
C TYR A 176 11.74 -1.93 19.37
N LYS A 177 11.75 -0.61 19.12
CA LYS A 177 12.38 0.00 17.93
C LYS A 177 13.83 0.39 18.22
N ARG A 178 14.73 0.05 17.30
CA ARG A 178 16.13 0.52 17.29
C ARG A 178 16.25 1.97 16.83
N ASP A 179 15.39 2.37 15.88
CA ASP A 179 15.30 3.73 15.37
C ASP A 179 13.85 4.24 15.38
N ALA A 180 13.66 5.55 15.54
CA ALA A 180 12.34 6.18 15.57
C ALA A 180 11.54 5.95 14.27
N MET A 181 12.22 5.87 13.13
CA MET A 181 11.63 5.70 11.80
C MET A 181 11.35 4.23 11.45
N ASP A 182 11.89 3.28 12.21
CA ASP A 182 11.62 1.86 11.99
C ASP A 182 10.11 1.60 12.06
N PHE A 183 9.62 0.79 11.14
CA PHE A 183 8.18 0.53 11.02
C PHE A 183 7.88 -0.96 11.04
N VAL A 184 6.68 -1.27 11.54
CA VAL A 184 6.22 -2.65 11.73
C VAL A 184 5.95 -3.30 10.38
N LEU A 185 6.56 -4.46 10.18
CA LEU A 185 6.22 -5.41 9.11
C LEU A 185 5.23 -6.46 9.61
N TRP A 186 5.39 -6.89 10.86
CA TRP A 186 4.53 -7.86 11.53
C TRP A 186 4.43 -7.52 13.01
N LYS A 187 3.23 -7.60 13.59
CA LYS A 187 2.98 -7.35 15.02
C LYS A 187 2.21 -8.50 15.67
N PRO A 188 2.41 -8.76 16.97
CA PRO A 188 1.63 -9.75 17.70
C PRO A 188 0.14 -9.39 17.67
N SER A 189 -0.70 -10.42 17.70
CA SER A 189 -2.14 -10.26 17.79
C SER A 189 -2.61 -10.59 19.20
N ALA A 190 -3.41 -9.70 19.79
CA ALA A 190 -4.01 -9.94 21.10
C ALA A 190 -5.13 -10.98 21.01
N GLU A 191 -5.52 -11.52 22.17
CA GLU A 191 -6.70 -12.38 22.26
C GLU A 191 -7.95 -11.66 21.74
N GLY A 192 -8.76 -12.36 20.94
CA GLY A 192 -9.94 -11.78 20.29
C GLY A 192 -9.65 -10.94 19.04
N VAL A 193 -8.38 -10.69 18.69
CA VAL A 193 -7.98 -10.01 17.46
C VAL A 193 -7.47 -11.03 16.44
N PRO A 194 -7.90 -10.98 15.16
CA PRO A 194 -7.44 -11.90 14.12
C PRO A 194 -5.92 -12.00 14.03
N GLY A 195 -5.41 -13.22 14.04
CA GLY A 195 -3.98 -13.52 13.97
C GLY A 195 -3.68 -14.78 13.15
N TRP A 196 -2.48 -14.81 12.58
CA TRP A 196 -1.95 -15.89 11.75
C TRP A 196 -0.62 -16.38 12.32
N PRO A 197 -0.16 -17.58 11.94
CA PRO A 197 1.17 -18.05 12.31
C PRO A 197 2.25 -17.07 11.85
N SER A 198 3.05 -16.57 12.78
CA SER A 198 4.04 -15.53 12.53
C SER A 198 5.24 -16.03 11.70
N PRO A 199 5.95 -15.12 10.99
CA PRO A 199 7.21 -15.44 10.32
C PRO A 199 8.39 -15.47 11.31
N CYS A 200 9.59 -15.76 10.80
CA CYS A 200 10.85 -15.56 11.53
C CYS A 200 10.96 -16.34 12.86
N GLY A 201 10.28 -17.47 12.97
CA GLY A 201 10.34 -18.34 14.17
C GLY A 201 9.57 -17.82 15.39
N ILE A 202 8.82 -16.73 15.25
CA ILE A 202 7.98 -16.19 16.34
C ILE A 202 6.84 -17.18 16.63
N THR A 203 6.68 -17.53 17.91
CA THR A 203 5.71 -18.54 18.36
C THR A 203 4.31 -17.97 18.60
N VAL A 204 4.21 -16.68 18.90
CA VAL A 204 2.95 -15.98 19.13
C VAL A 204 2.30 -15.63 17.79
N PRO A 205 0.99 -15.87 17.59
CA PRO A 205 0.28 -15.42 16.40
C PRO A 205 0.34 -13.90 16.25
N GLY A 206 0.38 -13.44 15.00
CA GLY A 206 0.47 -12.02 14.68
C GLY A 206 -0.27 -11.67 13.42
N ARG A 207 -0.03 -10.45 12.94
CA ARG A 207 -0.75 -9.85 11.81
C ARG A 207 0.16 -8.85 11.09
N PRO A 208 -0.09 -8.59 9.80
CA PRO A 208 0.77 -7.72 9.02
C PRO A 208 0.71 -6.27 9.51
N GLY A 209 1.80 -5.54 9.28
CA GLY A 209 1.78 -4.08 9.26
C GLY A 209 1.16 -3.57 7.95
N TRP A 210 0.56 -2.39 7.98
CA TRP A 210 -0.20 -1.85 6.83
C TRP A 210 0.57 -1.85 5.51
N HIS A 211 1.86 -1.50 5.53
CA HIS A 211 2.66 -1.31 4.30
C HIS A 211 3.00 -2.63 3.59
N ILE A 212 3.29 -3.70 4.35
CA ILE A 212 3.80 -4.95 3.77
C ILE A 212 2.75 -5.64 2.87
N GLU A 213 1.48 -5.34 3.11
CA GLU A 213 0.35 -5.86 2.34
C GLU A 213 0.49 -5.51 0.85
N CYS A 214 0.67 -4.22 0.55
CA CYS A 214 0.73 -3.70 -0.81
C CYS A 214 2.01 -4.16 -1.54
N SER A 215 3.16 -4.20 -0.86
CA SER A 215 4.39 -4.77 -1.40
C SER A 215 4.23 -6.25 -1.77
N ALA A 216 3.58 -7.06 -0.92
CA ALA A 216 3.36 -8.48 -1.17
C ALA A 216 2.37 -8.72 -2.31
N MET A 217 1.21 -8.04 -2.29
CA MET A 217 0.18 -8.21 -3.31
C MET A 217 0.62 -7.68 -4.68
N SER A 218 1.26 -6.51 -4.74
CA SER A 218 1.77 -5.98 -6.01
C SER A 218 2.83 -6.89 -6.61
N TRP A 219 3.77 -7.41 -5.80
CA TRP A 219 4.75 -8.40 -6.25
C TRP A 219 4.08 -9.66 -6.80
N LYS A 220 3.14 -10.24 -6.05
CA LYS A 220 2.46 -11.47 -6.45
C LYS A 220 1.80 -11.39 -7.83
N HIS A 221 1.17 -10.25 -8.11
CA HIS A 221 0.34 -10.08 -9.31
C HIS A 221 1.06 -9.40 -10.46
N LEU A 222 2.08 -8.59 -10.20
CA LEU A 222 2.76 -7.78 -11.21
C LEU A 222 4.26 -8.09 -11.33
N GLY A 223 4.84 -8.88 -10.43
CA GLY A 223 6.27 -9.18 -10.37
C GLY A 223 7.07 -8.16 -9.54
N GLU A 224 8.37 -8.42 -9.39
CA GLU A 224 9.28 -7.65 -8.53
C GLU A 224 9.46 -6.18 -8.97
N THR A 225 9.25 -5.92 -10.26
CA THR A 225 9.23 -4.57 -10.82
C THR A 225 8.13 -4.44 -11.86
N PHE A 226 7.35 -3.35 -11.78
CA PHE A 226 6.23 -3.06 -12.69
C PHE A 226 6.18 -1.60 -13.15
N ASP A 227 5.19 -1.25 -13.97
CA ASP A 227 5.19 0.03 -14.70
C ASP A 227 4.74 1.20 -13.86
N ILE A 228 3.55 1.11 -13.27
CA ILE A 228 2.88 2.25 -12.62
C ILE A 228 2.39 1.85 -11.23
N HIS A 229 2.75 2.62 -10.22
CA HIS A 229 2.17 2.57 -8.88
C HIS A 229 1.39 3.87 -8.61
N GLY A 230 0.12 3.76 -8.22
CA GLY A 230 -0.79 4.87 -7.99
C GLY A 230 -1.40 4.93 -6.59
N GLY A 231 -1.75 6.13 -6.12
CA GLY A 231 -2.55 6.31 -4.91
C GLY A 231 -2.89 7.79 -4.62
N GLY A 232 -3.50 8.06 -3.47
CA GLY A 232 -3.68 9.42 -2.97
C GLY A 232 -2.35 10.08 -2.59
N ILE A 233 -2.25 11.41 -2.67
CA ILE A 233 -1.01 12.14 -2.28
C ILE A 233 -0.63 11.94 -0.81
N ASP A 234 -1.59 11.63 0.06
CA ASP A 234 -1.36 11.21 1.44
C ASP A 234 -0.60 9.90 1.56
N LEU A 235 -0.66 9.03 0.55
CA LEU A 235 0.05 7.76 0.57
C LEU A 235 1.53 7.91 0.19
N VAL A 236 1.97 9.05 -0.36
CA VAL A 236 3.40 9.30 -0.66
C VAL A 236 4.28 8.98 0.55
N PHE A 237 3.84 9.42 1.74
CA PHE A 237 4.52 9.13 3.00
C PHE A 237 3.52 8.95 4.13
N PRO A 238 3.63 7.91 4.97
CA PRO A 238 4.70 6.90 4.96
C PRO A 238 4.47 5.72 4.00
N HIS A 239 3.26 5.55 3.47
CA HIS A 239 2.84 4.28 2.86
C HIS A 239 3.71 3.83 1.68
N HIS A 240 3.74 4.60 0.60
CA HIS A 240 4.48 4.27 -0.62
C HIS A 240 6.00 4.32 -0.43
N GLU A 241 6.51 5.19 0.45
CA GLU A 241 7.94 5.19 0.80
C GLU A 241 8.34 3.87 1.47
N ASN A 242 7.50 3.36 2.37
CA ASN A 242 7.71 2.08 3.04
C ASN A 242 7.57 0.90 2.06
N GLU A 243 6.64 0.95 1.11
CA GLU A 243 6.52 -0.08 0.08
C GLU A 243 7.75 -0.15 -0.82
N ILE A 244 8.29 1.01 -1.24
CA ILE A 244 9.56 1.09 -1.97
C ILE A 244 10.66 0.41 -1.16
N ALA A 245 10.77 0.74 0.13
CA ALA A 245 11.80 0.20 1.01
C ALA A 245 11.70 -1.32 1.15
N GLN A 246 10.50 -1.83 1.45
CA GLN A 246 10.20 -3.25 1.57
C GLN A 246 10.50 -4.00 0.28
N SER A 247 9.97 -3.55 -0.85
CA SER A 247 10.11 -4.25 -2.13
C SER A 247 11.55 -4.21 -2.65
N ARG A 248 12.22 -3.04 -2.64
CA ARG A 248 13.60 -2.94 -3.14
C ARG A 248 14.57 -3.76 -2.29
N CYS A 249 14.44 -3.70 -0.97
CA CYS A 249 15.34 -4.42 -0.06
C CYS A 249 15.06 -5.94 -0.03
N ALA A 250 13.83 -6.38 -0.31
CA ALA A 250 13.49 -7.80 -0.39
C ALA A 250 13.95 -8.46 -1.70
N PHE A 251 14.07 -7.70 -2.78
CA PHE A 251 14.42 -8.20 -4.13
C PHE A 251 15.78 -7.72 -4.64
N ASP A 252 16.52 -6.94 -3.86
CA ASP A 252 17.74 -6.25 -4.30
C ASP A 252 17.52 -5.49 -5.63
N SER A 253 16.40 -4.78 -5.72
CA SER A 253 15.96 -4.10 -6.95
C SER A 253 16.19 -2.59 -6.90
N GLY A 254 16.51 -2.00 -8.05
CA GLY A 254 16.68 -0.55 -8.16
C GLY A 254 15.37 0.24 -8.02
N VAL A 255 14.23 -0.37 -8.36
CA VAL A 255 12.88 0.23 -8.29
C VAL A 255 11.82 -0.86 -8.07
N MET A 256 10.75 -0.50 -7.35
CA MET A 256 9.50 -1.29 -7.30
C MET A 256 8.61 -0.99 -8.51
N ALA A 257 8.41 0.29 -8.82
CA ALA A 257 7.65 0.76 -9.97
C ALA A 257 8.43 1.83 -10.75
N ARG A 258 8.31 1.82 -12.08
CA ARG A 258 8.97 2.83 -12.95
C ARG A 258 8.36 4.22 -12.79
N VAL A 259 7.04 4.30 -12.58
CA VAL A 259 6.30 5.56 -12.45
C VAL A 259 5.45 5.54 -11.18
N TRP A 260 5.63 6.56 -10.34
CA TRP A 260 4.80 6.82 -9.16
C TRP A 260 3.83 7.96 -9.44
N MET A 261 2.52 7.70 -9.38
CA MET A 261 1.49 8.69 -9.67
C MET A 261 0.61 8.94 -8.44
N HIS A 262 0.34 10.22 -8.15
CA HIS A 262 -0.49 10.58 -7.00
C HIS A 262 -1.53 11.63 -7.37
N ASN A 263 -2.80 11.41 -7.00
CA ASN A 263 -3.83 12.44 -7.11
C ASN A 263 -3.75 13.40 -5.93
N GLY A 264 -3.96 14.70 -6.18
CA GLY A 264 -4.01 15.72 -5.12
C GLY A 264 -5.19 15.55 -4.16
N PHE A 265 -5.11 16.26 -3.03
CA PHE A 265 -6.17 16.31 -2.01
C PHE A 265 -7.49 16.87 -2.55
N LEU A 266 -8.60 16.34 -2.04
CA LEU A 266 -9.89 17.02 -2.14
C LEU A 266 -9.96 18.11 -1.07
N MET A 267 -10.24 19.31 -1.53
CA MET A 267 -10.46 20.49 -0.70
C MET A 267 -11.96 20.79 -0.70
N LEU A 268 -12.54 21.02 0.48
CA LEU A 268 -13.89 21.56 0.64
C LEU A 268 -13.75 22.92 1.32
N GLU A 269 -14.24 23.98 0.68
CA GLU A 269 -14.17 25.36 1.19
C GLU A 269 -12.76 25.84 1.59
N GLY A 270 -11.72 25.27 0.98
CA GLY A 270 -10.32 25.61 1.27
C GLY A 270 -9.66 24.75 2.35
N GLU A 271 -10.41 23.86 3.02
CA GLU A 271 -9.88 22.90 3.98
C GLU A 271 -9.76 21.49 3.41
N LYS A 272 -8.78 20.73 3.89
CA LYS A 272 -8.55 19.34 3.48
C LYS A 272 -9.65 18.45 4.05
N MET A 273 -10.38 17.73 3.19
CA MET A 273 -11.32 16.73 3.68
C MET A 273 -10.61 15.50 4.26
N SER A 274 -10.97 15.11 5.48
CA SER A 274 -10.55 13.86 6.13
C SER A 274 -11.61 13.38 7.13
N LYS A 275 -11.72 12.08 7.40
CA LYS A 275 -12.63 11.55 8.46
C LYS A 275 -12.30 12.06 9.87
N SER A 276 -11.14 12.67 10.07
CA SER A 276 -10.67 13.18 11.36
C SER A 276 -11.00 14.66 11.60
N LEU A 277 -11.75 15.31 10.70
CA LEU A 277 -12.35 16.63 10.94
C LEU A 277 -13.77 16.48 11.50
#